data_AF-A0A7Y4ZFW6-F1
#
_entry.id   AF-A0A7Y4ZFW6-F1
#
_cell.length_a   1.000
_cell.length_b   1.000
_cell.length_c   1.000
_cell.angle_alpha   90.00
_cell.angle_beta   90.00
_cell.angle_gamma   90.00
#
_symmetry.space_group_name_H-M   'P 1'
#
loop_
_entity.id
_entity.type
_entity.pdbx_description
1 polymer ?
#
loop_
_entity_poly.entity_id
_entity_poly.type
_entity_poly.pdbx_seq_one_letter_code
_entity_poly.pdbx_strand_id
1 'polypeptide(L)' 'MQKYTARLSQDENGSWVGVVDLHNGHCAMSDGHSLDEARIRVRQALSVMLKQRGGSFMLEYVIDSSAPSADGRNGGAS' A
#
# COMPACT_ATOMS: atom_id res chain seq x y z
N MET A 1 -19.27 1.81 10.61
CA MET A 1 -18.27 1.41 9.59
C MET A 1 -16.92 1.90 10.06
N GLN A 2 -15.92 1.03 10.19
CA GLN A 2 -14.59 1.42 10.68
C GLN A 2 -13.72 1.87 9.51
N LYS A 3 -13.00 2.99 9.67
CA LYS A 3 -12.08 3.52 8.66
C LYS A 3 -10.66 3.11 9.01
N TYR A 4 -9.92 2.67 8.01
CA TYR A 4 -8.51 2.30 8.11
C TYR A 4 -7.71 3.04 7.05
N THR A 5 -6.50 3.46 7.41
CA THR A 5 -5.58 4.12 6.49
C THR A 5 -4.41 3.20 6.22
N ALA A 6 -4.19 2.87 4.95
CA ALA A 6 -3.01 2.18 4.46
C ALA A 6 -2.02 3.20 3.91
N ARG A 7 -0.76 3.11 4.30
CA ARG A 7 0.36 3.80 3.65
C ARG A 7 1.03 2.86 2.67
N LEU A 8 1.14 3.26 1.42
CA LEU A 8 1.88 2.54 0.39
C LEU A 8 3.14 3.34 0.06
N SER A 9 4.31 2.73 0.21
CA SER A 9 5.60 3.36 -0.05
C SER A 9 6.40 2.49 -0.99
N GLN A 10 7.17 3.10 -1.89
CA GLN A 10 8.07 2.35 -2.76
C GLN A 10 9.42 2.12 -2.07
N ASP A 11 9.87 0.88 -2.05
CA ASP A 11 11.17 0.45 -1.58
C ASP A 11 12.28 0.77 -2.60
N GLU A 12 13.55 0.72 -2.17
CA GLU A 12 14.74 0.97 -3.00
C GLU A 12 14.80 0.08 -4.26
N ASN A 13 14.17 -1.10 -4.21
CA ASN A 13 14.11 -2.03 -5.34
C ASN A 13 12.98 -1.73 -6.34
N GLY A 14 12.24 -0.64 -6.16
CA GLY A 14 11.07 -0.30 -6.97
C GLY A 14 9.80 -1.09 -6.62
N SER A 15 9.87 -1.98 -5.63
CA SER A 15 8.72 -2.70 -5.08
C SER A 15 7.87 -1.79 -4.20
N TRP A 16 6.55 -2.00 -4.18
CA TRP A 16 5.63 -1.28 -3.32
C TRP A 16 5.37 -2.05 -2.03
N VAL A 17 5.56 -1.40 -0.90
CA VAL A 17 5.27 -1.93 0.43
C VAL A 17 4.07 -1.19 0.99
N GLY A 18 3.06 -1.94 1.40
CA GLY A 18 1.87 -1.40 2.03
C GLY A 18 1.78 -1.70 3.52
N VAL A 19 1.56 -0.68 4.34
CA VAL A 19 1.42 -0.75 5.80
C VAL A 19 0.06 -0.21 6.21
N VAL A 20 -0.75 -1.01 6.90
CA VAL A 20 -1.99 -0.51 7.56
C VAL A 20 -1.72 -0.35 9.04
N ASP A 21 -1.92 0.86 9.55
CA ASP A 21 -1.94 1.11 10.98
C ASP A 21 -3.32 0.73 11.53
N LEU A 22 -3.35 -0.34 12.33
CA LEU A 22 -4.54 -0.68 13.10
C LEU A 22 -4.41 -0.05 14.47
N HIS A 23 -5.48 0.59 14.95
CA HIS A 23 -5.58 1.22 16.28
C HIS A 23 -5.15 0.34 17.48
N ASN A 24 -5.00 -0.97 17.26
CA ASN A 24 -4.57 -1.97 18.26
C ASN A 24 -3.09 -2.41 18.10
N GLY A 25 -2.26 -1.68 17.34
CA GLY A 25 -0.82 -1.96 17.20
C GLY A 25 -0.46 -3.08 16.23
N HIS A 26 -1.40 -3.56 15.42
CA HIS A 26 -1.11 -4.53 14.35
C HIS A 26 -0.82 -3.81 13.04
N CYS A 27 0.41 -3.95 12.55
CA CYS A 27 0.81 -3.49 11.22
C CYS A 27 0.66 -4.64 10.23
N ALA A 28 -0.23 -4.51 9.24
CA ALA A 28 -0.24 -5.43 8.10
C ALA A 28 0.73 -4.91 7.04
N MET A 29 1.75 -5.70 6.73
CA MET A 29 2.74 -5.41 5.70
C MET A 29 2.51 -6.31 4.48
N SER A 30 2.61 -5.75 3.27
CA SER A 30 2.69 -6.56 2.05
C SER A 30 3.63 -5.91 1.04
N ASP A 31 4.49 -6.73 0.45
CA ASP A 31 5.22 -6.41 -0.78
C ASP A 31 4.32 -6.65 -2.00
N GLY A 32 4.47 -5.83 -3.03
CA GLY A 32 3.93 -6.02 -4.36
C GLY A 32 4.86 -5.38 -5.40
N HIS A 33 4.96 -5.94 -6.61
CA HIS A 33 5.82 -5.37 -7.65
C HIS A 33 5.25 -4.08 -8.24
N SER A 34 3.93 -3.86 -8.08
CA SER A 34 3.21 -2.67 -8.54
C SER A 34 2.29 -2.11 -7.46
N LEU A 35 1.98 -0.82 -7.56
CA LEU A 35 1.05 -0.11 -6.67
C LEU A 35 -0.32 -0.79 -6.57
N ASP A 36 -0.83 -1.30 -7.70
CA ASP A 36 -2.14 -1.98 -7.74
C ASP A 36 -2.11 -3.32 -7.00
N GLU A 37 -1.05 -4.12 -7.20
CA GLU A 37 -0.85 -5.35 -6.44
C GLU A 37 -0.73 -5.08 -4.94
N ALA A 38 0.02 -4.06 -4.55
CA ALA A 38 0.16 -3.66 -3.15
C ALA A 38 -1.21 -3.27 -2.55
N ARG A 39 -2.05 -2.52 -3.27
CA ARG A 39 -3.42 -2.20 -2.83
C ARG A 39 -4.26 -3.45 -2.61
N ILE A 40 -4.25 -4.37 -3.58
CA ILE A 40 -5.02 -5.61 -3.51
C ILE A 40 -4.57 -6.44 -2.31
N ARG A 41 -3.26 -6.64 -2.15
CA ARG A 41 -2.72 -7.45 -1.05
C ARG A 41 -2.99 -6.82 0.31
N VAL A 42 -2.83 -5.51 0.46
CA VAL A 42 -3.19 -4.77 1.68
C VAL A 42 -4.67 -4.94 2.02
N ARG A 43 -5.56 -4.81 1.03
CA ARG A 43 -6.99 -4.99 1.23
C ARG A 43 -7.33 -6.42 1.63
N GLN A 44 -6.67 -7.41 1.03
CA GLN A 44 -6.83 -8.82 1.38
C GLN A 44 -6.35 -9.10 2.81
N ALA A 45 -5.16 -8.63 3.18
CA ALA A 45 -4.61 -8.76 4.53
C ALA A 45 -5.55 -8.12 5.57
N LEU A 46 -6.03 -6.90 5.31
CA LEU A 46 -7.00 -6.23 6.16
C LEU A 46 -8.32 -7.00 6.24
N SER A 47 -8.82 -7.52 5.12
CA SER A 47 -10.04 -8.33 5.07
C SER A 47 -9.91 -9.62 5.88
N VAL A 48 -8.76 -10.30 5.85
CA VAL A 48 -8.49 -11.50 6.66
C VAL A 48 -8.48 -11.15 8.16
N MET A 49 -7.80 -10.07 8.54
CA MET A 49 -7.77 -9.62 9.93
C MET A 49 -9.16 -9.21 10.44
N LEU A 50 -9.95 -8.52 9.62
CA LEU A 50 -11.28 -8.03 10.00
C LEU A 50 -12.39 -9.08 9.86
N LYS A 51 -12.21 -10.11 9.03
CA LYS A 51 -13.13 -11.26 8.95
C LYS A 51 -13.36 -11.90 10.31
N GLN A 52 -12.34 -11.96 11.16
CA GLN A 52 -12.46 -12.48 12.53
C GLN A 52 -13.33 -11.61 13.44
N ARG A 53 -13.49 -10.31 13.13
CA ARG A 53 -14.26 -9.34 13.93
C ARG A 53 -15.70 -9.14 13.47
N GLY A 54 -16.04 -9.54 12.25
CA GLY A 54 -17.37 -9.35 11.66
C GLY A 54 -17.73 -7.87 11.46
N GLY A 55 -17.53 -7.34 10.26
CA GLY A 55 -17.99 -5.98 9.95
C GLY A 55 -17.50 -5.42 8.62
N SER A 56 -18.22 -4.43 8.11
CA SER A 56 -17.82 -3.65 6.95
C SER A 56 -16.79 -2.59 7.32
N PHE A 57 -15.75 -2.47 6.50
CA PHE A 57 -14.68 -1.49 6.68
C PHE A 57 -14.49 -0.64 5.43
N MET A 58 -13.93 0.55 5.65
CA MET A 58 -13.48 1.45 4.60
C MET A 58 -11.95 1.54 4.69
N LEU A 59 -11.28 1.41 3.55
CA LEU A 59 -9.83 1.47 3.45
C LEU A 59 -9.44 2.64 2.55
N GLU A 60 -8.72 3.60 3.13
CA GLU A 60 -8.15 4.75 2.44
C GLU A 60 -6.66 4.53 2.21
N TYR A 61 -6.15 4.89 1.04
CA TYR A 61 -4.74 4.71 0.69
C TYR A 61 -4.04 6.07 0.65
N VAL A 62 -2.97 6.18 1.41
CA VAL A 62 -1.98 7.25 1.31
C VAL A 62 -0.80 6.68 0.55
N ILE A 63 -0.40 7.34 -0.53
CA ILE A 63 0.64 6.84 -1.43
C ILE A 63 1.83 7.78 -1.27
N ASP A 64 2.89 7.28 -0.66
CA ASP A 64 4.17 7.96 -0.54
C ASP A 64 5.07 7.48 -1.67
N SER A 65 4.91 8.09 -2.84
CA SER A 65 5.81 7.87 -3.98
C SER A 65 7.03 8.78 -3.83
N SER A 66 7.78 8.64 -2.73
CA SER A 66 9.08 9.30 -2.59
C SER A 66 10.20 8.54 -3.34
N ALA A 67 9.86 7.74 -4.35
CA ALA A 67 10.84 7.38 -5.36
C ALA A 67 11.06 8.62 -6.23
N PRO A 68 12.33 9.03 -6.49
CA PRO A 68 12.58 10.12 -7.40
C PRO A 68 11.85 9.79 -8.70
N SER A 69 11.00 10.70 -9.17
CA SER A 69 10.49 10.62 -10.53
C SER A 69 11.71 10.36 -11.39
N ALA A 70 11.76 9.21 -12.05
CA ALA A 70 12.71 8.97 -13.13
C ALA A 70 12.28 9.86 -14.32
N ASP A 71 12.24 11.17 -14.10
CA ASP A 71 12.17 12.19 -15.12
C ASP A 71 13.62 12.44 -15.53
N GLY A 72 14.02 11.80 -16.63
CA GLY A 72 15.40 11.93 -17.09
C GLY A 72 15.84 11.01 -18.23
N ARG A 73 14.95 10.23 -18.86
CA ARG A 73 15.32 9.51 -20.09
C ARG A 73 14.18 9.39 -21.08
N ASN A 74 13.63 10.52 -21.49
CA ASN A 74 13.09 10.62 -22.85
C ASN A 74 13.25 12.04 -23.38
N GLY A 75 14.30 12.22 -24.19
CA GLY A 75 14.65 13.52 -24.76
C GLY A 75 15.89 13.43 -25.66
N GLY A 76 15.77 12.67 -26.75
CA GLY A 76 16.58 12.88 -27.96
C GLY A 76 18.00 12.30 -27.95
N ALA A 77 18.14 11.02 -28.29
CA ALA A 77 19.35 10.54 -28.92
C ALA A 77 19.23 10.76 -30.44
N SER A 78 20.13 11.60 -30.95
CA SER A 78 20.64 11.72 -32.34
C SER A 78 19.69 12.07 -33.48
#